data_AF-A0AAN0JCD0-F1
#
_entry.id   AF-A0AAN0JCD0-F1
#
_cell.length_a   1.000
_cell.length_b   1.000
_cell.length_c   1.000
_cell.angle_alpha   90.00
_cell.angle_beta   90.00
_cell.angle_gamma   90.00
#
_symmetry.space_group_name_H-M   'P 1'
#
loop_
_entity.id
_entity.type
_entity.pdbx_description
1 polymer ?
#
loop_
_entity_poly.entity_id
_entity_poly.type
_entity_poly.pdbx_seq_one_letter_code
_entity_poly.pdbx_strand_id
1 'polypeptide(L)'
;MSFFNVTQLGPQNPIKVLKTANENATGTKEETPPSTNRATPPHQHARPEDTFQIPSLNSMYNPNASSLPYKGSHKLFSEKRMKHQRHPKGPTDIYMYPMTTSQQYGWWMKYDARDWPKGEKHVHVNSEMTRFVDEMSATNKDFSLF
;
A
#
# COMPACT_ATOMS: atom_id res chain seq x y z
N MET A 1 12.92 -13.30 -31.41
CA MET A 1 13.71 -12.36 -30.59
C MET A 1 13.11 -12.25 -29.18
N SER A 2 13.34 -13.24 -28.30
CA SER A 2 12.86 -13.22 -26.90
C SER A 2 13.99 -13.49 -25.88
N PHE A 3 15.25 -13.48 -26.33
CA PHE A 3 16.40 -13.96 -25.56
C PHE A 3 16.80 -13.06 -24.38
N PHE A 4 16.32 -11.81 -24.34
CA PHE A 4 16.69 -10.81 -23.33
C PHE A 4 15.53 -10.41 -22.38
N ASN A 5 14.42 -11.16 -22.34
CA ASN A 5 13.23 -10.79 -21.56
C ASN A 5 12.66 -9.37 -21.88
N VAL A 6 12.99 -8.80 -23.05
CA VAL A 6 12.46 -7.52 -23.52
C VAL A 6 11.52 -7.79 -24.69
N THR A 7 10.29 -7.29 -24.59
CA THR A 7 9.30 -7.30 -25.66
C THR A 7 9.10 -5.88 -26.18
N GLN A 8 8.45 -5.71 -27.34
CA GLN A 8 8.07 -4.38 -27.85
C GLN A 8 7.14 -3.60 -26.89
N LEU A 9 6.54 -4.29 -25.90
CA LEU A 9 5.70 -3.72 -24.85
C LEU A 9 6.46 -3.53 -23.52
N GLY A 10 7.78 -3.74 -23.50
CA GLY A 10 8.63 -3.60 -22.32
C GLY A 10 9.12 -4.93 -21.72
N PRO A 11 9.73 -4.88 -20.52
CA PRO A 11 10.30 -6.06 -19.88
C PRO A 11 9.23 -7.04 -19.45
N GLN A 12 9.40 -8.31 -19.80
CA GLN A 12 8.46 -9.39 -19.46
C GLN A 12 8.35 -9.60 -17.94
N ASN A 13 9.37 -9.19 -17.17
CA ASN A 13 9.36 -9.25 -15.73
C ASN A 13 9.87 -7.93 -15.11
N PRO A 14 8.97 -6.97 -14.83
CA PRO A 14 9.36 -5.67 -14.28
C PRO A 14 9.97 -5.78 -12.87
N ILE A 15 9.70 -6.85 -12.12
CA ILE A 15 10.21 -7.06 -10.76
C ILE A 15 11.71 -7.32 -10.76
N LYS A 16 12.21 -8.10 -11.74
CA LYS A 16 13.65 -8.39 -11.85
C LYS A 16 14.44 -7.13 -12.19
N VAL A 17 13.93 -6.32 -13.12
CA VAL A 17 14.56 -5.08 -13.57
C VAL A 17 14.68 -4.07 -12.44
N LEU A 18 13.63 -3.91 -11.63
CA LEU A 18 13.64 -2.99 -10.49
C LEU A 18 14.63 -3.40 -9.39
N LYS A 19 14.81 -4.71 -9.15
CA LYS A 19 15.81 -5.20 -8.19
C LYS A 19 17.24 -4.90 -8.66
N THR A 20 17.56 -5.21 -9.92
CA THR A 20 18.89 -4.95 -10.48
C THR A 20 19.22 -3.46 -10.58
N ALA A 21 18.23 -2.60 -10.85
CA ALA A 21 18.44 -1.15 -10.88
C ALA A 21 18.81 -0.59 -9.50
N ASN A 22 18.19 -1.11 -8.44
CA ASN A 22 18.48 -0.69 -7.07
C ASN A 22 19.81 -1.25 -6.55
N GLU A 23 20.19 -2.46 -6.96
CA GLU A 23 21.49 -3.06 -6.64
C GLU A 23 22.65 -2.24 -7.25
N ASN A 24 22.51 -1.83 -8.52
CA ASN A 24 23.51 -1.00 -9.20
C ASN A 24 23.60 0.44 -8.66
N ALA A 25 22.56 0.96 -8.00
CA ALA A 25 22.59 2.28 -7.36
C ALA A 25 23.43 2.34 -6.08
N THR A 26 23.80 1.18 -5.50
CA THR A 26 24.62 1.09 -4.28
C THR A 26 26.12 0.91 -4.54
N GLY A 27 26.54 0.97 -5.81
CA GLY A 27 27.91 0.68 -6.25
C GLY A 27 28.80 1.89 -6.53
N THR A 28 28.83 2.91 -5.65
CA THR A 28 29.90 3.94 -5.69
C THR A 28 30.60 3.96 -4.35
N LYS A 29 31.74 3.25 -4.26
CA LYS A 29 32.70 3.37 -3.16
C LYS A 29 33.54 4.62 -3.40
N GLU A 30 33.39 5.64 -2.56
CA GLU A 30 34.43 6.65 -2.32
C GLU A 30 34.39 7.08 -0.83
N GLU A 31 35.56 7.54 -0.37
CA GLU A 31 36.15 7.36 0.95
C GLU A 31 35.56 8.17 2.12
N THR A 32 35.68 7.59 3.31
CA THR A 32 35.40 8.19 4.63
C THR A 32 36.36 9.35 4.95
N PRO A 33 35.87 10.44 5.58
CA PRO A 33 36.63 11.14 6.63
C PRO A 33 35.88 11.14 7.98
N PRO A 34 36.58 11.37 9.10
CA PRO A 34 36.12 10.94 10.42
C PRO A 34 35.20 11.95 11.12
N SER A 35 34.26 11.39 11.88
CA SER A 35 33.68 11.89 13.14
C SER A 35 33.34 13.38 13.25
N THR A 36 32.04 13.70 13.19
CA THR A 36 31.46 14.73 14.06
C THR A 36 30.06 14.30 14.45
N ASN A 37 29.87 14.20 15.77
CA ASN A 37 28.63 13.81 16.44
C ASN A 37 27.43 14.61 15.91
N ARG A 38 26.56 13.97 15.13
CA ARG A 38 25.21 14.46 14.88
C ARG A 38 24.25 13.42 15.42
N ALA A 39 23.68 13.72 16.59
CA ALA A 39 22.68 12.90 17.23
C ALA A 39 21.53 12.62 16.24
N THR A 40 21.41 11.36 15.83
CA THR A 40 20.19 10.84 15.20
C THR A 40 19.11 10.76 16.28
N PRO A 41 17.87 11.22 16.02
CA PRO A 41 16.78 11.03 16.95
C PRO A 41 16.53 9.53 17.12
N PRO A 42 16.25 9.03 18.33
CA PRO A 42 16.01 7.61 18.54
C PRO A 42 14.69 7.23 17.85
N HIS A 43 14.77 6.37 16.83
CA HIS A 43 13.60 5.69 16.27
C HIS A 43 13.06 4.72 17.34
N GLN A 44 12.24 5.22 18.27
CA GLN A 44 11.60 4.44 19.34
C GLN A 44 10.36 3.67 18.84
N HIS A 45 10.47 3.00 17.70
CA HIS A 45 9.49 1.97 17.32
C HIS A 45 10.26 0.73 16.90
N ALA A 46 10.75 0.00 17.91
CA ALA A 46 11.08 -1.40 17.75
C ALA A 46 9.81 -2.11 17.25
N ARG A 47 9.80 -2.44 15.95
CA ARG A 47 8.81 -3.34 15.36
C ARG A 47 8.90 -4.66 16.14
N PRO A 48 7.80 -5.29 16.54
CA PRO A 48 7.89 -6.63 17.11
C PRO A 48 8.62 -7.50 16.07
N GLU A 49 9.68 -8.19 16.52
CA GLU A 49 10.41 -9.21 15.79
C GLU A 49 9.47 -10.39 15.54
N ASP A 50 8.44 -10.19 14.72
CA ASP A 50 7.70 -11.27 14.10
C ASP A 50 8.71 -11.94 13.19
N THR A 51 9.33 -13.00 13.72
CA THR A 51 10.17 -13.92 12.98
C THR A 51 9.36 -14.34 11.76
N PHE A 52 9.61 -13.71 10.61
CA PHE A 52 9.03 -14.09 9.35
C PHE A 52 9.59 -15.49 9.07
N GLN A 53 8.85 -16.53 9.47
CA GLN A 53 9.14 -17.89 9.07
C GLN A 53 8.97 -17.92 7.56
N ILE A 54 10.08 -17.79 6.85
CA ILE A 54 10.14 -18.00 5.40
C ILE A 54 9.72 -19.46 5.21
N PRO A 55 8.59 -19.76 4.54
CA PRO A 55 8.24 -21.13 4.25
C PRO A 55 9.40 -21.75 3.49
N SER A 56 9.92 -22.87 3.99
CA SER A 56 11.02 -23.61 3.36
C SER A 56 10.72 -23.77 1.86
N LEU A 57 11.66 -23.33 1.01
CA LEU A 57 11.55 -23.35 -0.45
C LEU A 57 11.21 -24.76 -0.98
N ASN A 58 11.53 -25.79 -0.20
CA ASN A 58 11.29 -27.20 -0.52
C ASN A 58 9.79 -27.59 -0.49
N SER A 59 8.92 -26.78 0.12
CA SER A 59 7.47 -27.05 0.14
C SER A 59 6.75 -26.65 -1.15
N MET A 60 7.37 -25.85 -2.04
CA MET A 60 6.73 -25.36 -3.27
C MET A 60 6.82 -26.33 -4.46
N TYR A 61 7.68 -27.37 -4.38
CA TYR A 61 7.96 -28.24 -5.51
C TYR A 61 7.74 -29.72 -5.16
N ASN A 62 6.51 -30.09 -4.82
CA ASN A 62 6.09 -31.49 -4.85
C ASN A 62 5.16 -31.73 -6.05
N PRO A 63 5.68 -32.27 -7.18
CA PRO A 63 4.88 -32.51 -8.38
C PRO A 63 3.80 -33.59 -8.20
N ASN A 64 3.85 -34.38 -7.12
CA ASN A 64 2.89 -35.45 -6.82
C ASN A 64 1.90 -35.11 -5.68
N ALA A 65 1.93 -33.88 -5.15
CA ALA A 65 0.92 -33.45 -4.19
C ALA A 65 -0.40 -33.18 -4.95
N SER A 66 -1.35 -34.11 -4.90
CA SER A 66 -2.73 -33.88 -5.36
C SER A 66 -3.42 -32.70 -4.63
N SER A 67 -2.81 -32.17 -3.56
CA SER A 67 -3.25 -31.03 -2.75
C SER A 67 -2.41 -29.77 -2.96
N LEU A 68 -1.97 -29.48 -4.18
CA LEU A 68 -1.30 -28.21 -4.47
C LEU A 68 -2.22 -27.04 -4.04
N PRO A 69 -1.83 -26.20 -3.06
CA PRO A 69 -2.70 -25.18 -2.46
C PRO A 69 -3.14 -24.10 -3.45
N TYR A 70 -2.58 -24.10 -4.65
CA TYR A 70 -2.87 -23.16 -5.72
C TYR A 70 -3.89 -23.65 -6.75
N LYS A 71 -4.26 -24.95 -6.75
CA LYS A 71 -5.21 -25.48 -7.74
C LYS A 71 -6.61 -24.92 -7.48
N GLY A 72 -7.11 -24.09 -8.40
CA GLY A 72 -8.40 -23.39 -8.25
C GLY A 72 -8.33 -22.03 -7.52
N SER A 73 -7.15 -21.59 -7.10
CA SER A 73 -6.94 -20.31 -6.41
C SER A 73 -7.46 -19.10 -7.18
N HIS A 74 -7.35 -19.10 -8.52
CA HIS A 74 -7.87 -18.03 -9.36
C HIS A 74 -9.40 -17.93 -9.29
N LYS A 75 -10.12 -19.06 -9.30
CA LYS A 75 -11.60 -19.07 -9.17
C LYS A 75 -12.01 -18.53 -7.80
N LEU A 76 -11.37 -19.01 -6.73
CA LEU A 76 -11.59 -18.53 -5.38
C LEU A 76 -11.33 -17.02 -5.25
N PHE A 77 -10.24 -16.52 -5.84
CA PHE A 77 -9.91 -15.10 -5.83
C PHE A 77 -10.96 -14.27 -6.60
N SER A 78 -11.39 -14.74 -7.76
CA SER A 78 -12.44 -14.09 -8.54
C SER A 78 -13.76 -14.04 -7.78
N GLU A 79 -14.17 -15.12 -7.12
CA GLU A 79 -15.36 -15.14 -6.26
C GLU A 79 -15.25 -14.15 -5.10
N LYS A 80 -14.10 -14.11 -4.40
CA LYS A 80 -13.85 -13.15 -3.31
C LYS A 80 -13.94 -11.71 -3.80
N ARG A 81 -13.39 -11.42 -4.98
CA ARG A 81 -13.49 -10.11 -5.63
C ARG A 81 -14.94 -9.73 -5.94
N MET A 82 -15.72 -10.65 -6.52
CA MET A 82 -17.15 -10.42 -6.81
C MET A 82 -17.97 -10.18 -5.55
N LYS A 83 -17.61 -10.85 -4.46
CA LYS A 83 -18.20 -10.65 -3.12
C LYS A 83 -17.64 -9.45 -2.36
N HIS A 84 -16.78 -8.63 -2.99
CA HIS A 84 -16.10 -7.48 -2.36
C HIS A 84 -15.34 -7.82 -1.07
N GLN A 85 -14.91 -9.09 -0.93
CA GLN A 85 -14.11 -9.53 0.20
C GLN A 85 -12.68 -9.01 0.04
N ARG A 86 -12.29 -8.09 0.92
CA ARG A 86 -10.95 -7.50 0.94
C ARG A 86 -9.99 -8.39 1.74
N HIS A 87 -8.71 -8.29 1.43
CA HIS A 87 -7.68 -8.96 2.20
C HIS A 87 -7.60 -8.31 3.61
N PRO A 88 -7.44 -9.09 4.69
CA PRO A 88 -7.41 -8.55 6.05
C PRO A 88 -6.18 -7.67 6.34
N LYS A 89 -5.06 -7.95 5.67
CA LYS A 89 -3.84 -7.13 5.75
C LYS A 89 -3.78 -6.13 4.59
N GLY A 90 -3.37 -4.90 4.87
CA GLY A 90 -3.16 -3.86 3.87
C GLY A 90 -1.84 -4.03 3.10
N PRO A 91 -1.65 -3.33 1.97
CA PRO A 91 -0.42 -3.39 1.17
C PRO A 91 0.85 -3.08 1.99
N THR A 92 0.77 -2.13 2.92
CA THR A 92 1.90 -1.71 3.75
C THR A 92 2.31 -2.76 4.78
N ASP A 93 1.48 -3.75 5.07
CA ASP A 93 1.80 -4.86 5.98
C ASP A 93 2.35 -6.07 5.23
N ILE A 94 1.98 -6.19 3.95
CA ILE A 94 2.37 -7.30 3.08
C ILE A 94 3.73 -7.01 2.42
N TYR A 95 3.95 -5.77 1.97
CA TYR A 95 5.16 -5.39 1.25
C TYR A 95 6.01 -4.40 2.05
N MET A 96 7.32 -4.45 1.85
CA MET A 96 8.25 -3.50 2.47
C MET A 96 8.24 -2.12 1.78
N TYR A 97 7.89 -2.09 0.50
CA TYR A 97 7.86 -0.88 -0.34
C TYR A 97 6.63 -0.88 -1.25
N PRO A 98 6.12 0.30 -1.67
CA PRO A 98 4.99 0.38 -2.58
C PRO A 98 5.40 -0.20 -3.94
N MET A 99 4.63 -1.17 -4.43
CA MET A 99 4.90 -1.83 -5.71
C MET A 99 4.35 -1.04 -6.90
N THR A 100 3.33 -0.21 -6.67
CA THR A 100 2.67 0.60 -7.70
C THR A 100 2.61 2.07 -7.27
N THR A 101 2.52 2.97 -8.26
CA THR A 101 2.34 4.41 -8.01
C THR A 101 1.06 4.70 -7.24
N SER A 102 -0.02 3.95 -7.48
CA SER A 102 -1.27 4.06 -6.72
C SER A 102 -1.12 3.69 -5.24
N GLN A 103 -0.22 2.76 -4.91
CA GLN A 103 0.06 2.40 -3.52
C GLN A 103 0.85 3.50 -2.80
N GLN A 104 1.67 4.26 -3.53
CA GLN A 104 2.51 5.33 -2.96
C GLN A 104 1.67 6.43 -2.28
N TYR A 105 0.52 6.79 -2.84
CA TYR A 105 -0.36 7.84 -2.29
C TYR A 105 -0.83 7.54 -0.85
N GLY A 106 -1.20 6.29 -0.58
CA GLY A 106 -1.70 5.85 0.73
C GLY A 106 -0.64 5.16 1.61
N TRP A 107 0.60 5.03 1.13
CA TRP A 107 1.60 4.17 1.78
C TRP A 107 1.92 4.59 3.21
N TRP A 108 1.98 5.90 3.43
CA TRP A 108 2.42 6.52 4.69
C TRP A 108 1.27 6.74 5.69
N MET A 109 0.00 6.57 5.28
CA MET A 109 -1.18 6.86 6.10
C MET A 109 -1.24 6.07 7.42
N LYS A 110 -0.63 4.87 7.47
CA LYS A 110 -0.61 4.07 8.71
C LYS A 110 0.41 4.55 9.75
N TYR A 111 1.45 5.24 9.31
CA TYR A 111 2.50 5.78 10.17
C TYR A 111 2.24 7.25 10.51
N ASP A 112 1.48 7.92 9.66
CA ASP A 112 1.01 9.27 9.85
C ASP A 112 -0.18 9.29 10.81
N ALA A 113 0.05 8.91 12.07
CA ALA A 113 -0.58 9.62 13.18
C ALA A 113 0.02 11.03 13.26
N ARG A 114 -0.03 11.79 12.16
CA ARG A 114 0.42 13.16 12.16
C ARG A 114 -0.48 13.88 13.14
N ASP A 115 0.16 14.59 14.07
CA ASP A 115 -0.43 15.70 14.80
C ASP A 115 -0.98 16.69 13.75
N TRP A 116 -2.19 16.41 13.27
CA TRP A 116 -2.98 17.32 12.46
C TRP A 116 -2.95 18.68 13.15
N PRO A 117 -2.92 19.82 12.43
CA PRO A 117 -2.75 21.13 13.06
C PRO A 117 -3.57 21.24 14.34
N LYS A 118 -2.88 21.41 15.47
CA LYS A 118 -3.45 21.49 16.82
C LYS A 118 -4.22 22.80 17.06
N GLY A 119 -4.44 23.58 15.99
CA GLY A 119 -5.20 24.82 16.03
C GLY A 119 -6.70 24.58 15.90
N GLU A 120 -7.46 25.63 16.21
CA GLU A 120 -8.91 25.62 16.06
C GLU A 120 -9.30 25.40 14.60
N LYS A 121 -10.07 24.34 14.35
CA LYS A 121 -10.62 24.03 13.03
C LYS A 121 -11.95 24.73 12.87
N HIS A 122 -12.00 25.68 11.95
CA HIS A 122 -13.24 26.35 11.57
C HIS A 122 -13.83 25.62 10.38
N VAL A 123 -14.58 24.55 10.66
CA VAL A 123 -15.34 23.84 9.62
C VAL A 123 -16.62 24.59 9.31
N HIS A 124 -17.07 24.52 8.06
CA HIS A 124 -18.40 25.00 7.72
C HIS A 124 -19.43 24.11 8.43
N VAL A 125 -20.30 24.72 9.23
CA VAL A 125 -21.44 24.06 9.87
C VAL A 125 -22.69 24.71 9.34
N ASN A 126 -23.58 23.92 8.75
CA ASN A 126 -24.86 24.43 8.25
C ASN A 126 -25.68 24.99 9.41
N SER A 127 -26.30 26.14 9.21
CA SER A 127 -27.22 26.71 10.20
C SER A 127 -28.51 25.89 10.29
N GLU A 128 -29.24 26.01 11.41
CA GLU A 128 -30.56 25.39 11.56
C GLU A 128 -31.53 25.83 10.46
N MET A 129 -31.43 27.07 9.99
CA MET A 129 -32.24 27.57 8.87
C MET A 129 -31.87 26.85 7.56
N THR A 130 -30.58 26.69 7.28
CA THR A 130 -30.10 25.95 6.10
C THR A 130 -30.59 24.52 6.14
N ARG A 131 -30.46 23.86 7.30
CA ARG A 131 -30.93 22.49 7.49
C ARG A 131 -32.44 22.36 7.33
N PHE A 132 -33.22 23.31 7.86
CA PHE A 132 -34.67 23.35 7.68
C PHE A 132 -35.07 23.52 6.21
N VAL A 133 -34.39 24.41 5.48
CA VAL A 133 -34.61 24.62 4.05
C VAL A 133 -34.26 23.36 3.26
N ASP A 134 -33.15 22.70 3.59
CA ASP A 134 -32.75 21.42 2.99
C ASP A 134 -33.82 20.33 3.23
N GLU A 135 -34.29 20.19 4.48
CA GLU A 135 -35.34 19.22 4.85
C GLU A 135 -36.68 19.52 4.15
N MET A 136 -37.08 20.79 4.08
CA MET A 136 -38.31 21.20 3.38
C MET A 136 -38.21 21.03 1.87
N SER A 137 -37.06 21.34 1.26
CA SER A 137 -36.82 21.13 -0.18
C SER A 137 -36.83 19.65 -0.56
N ALA A 138 -36.38 18.77 0.34
CA ALA A 138 -36.36 17.33 0.11
C ALA A 138 -37.75 16.68 0.29
N THR A 139 -38.57 17.21 1.20
CA THR A 139 -39.89 16.63 1.54
C THR A 139 -41.03 17.25 0.75
N ASN A 140 -40.98 18.54 0.47
CA ASN A 140 -42.03 19.29 -0.20
C ASN A 140 -41.53 19.86 -1.53
N LYS A 141 -42.13 19.37 -2.63
CA LYS A 141 -41.77 19.78 -3.99
C LYS A 141 -42.19 21.21 -4.33
N ASP A 142 -43.17 21.76 -3.60
CA ASP A 142 -43.70 23.10 -3.81
C ASP A 142 -43.03 24.13 -2.89
N PHE A 143 -42.11 23.70 -2.02
CA PHE A 143 -41.34 24.60 -1.18
C PHE A 143 -40.26 25.30 -2.00
N SER A 144 -40.36 26.62 -2.10
CA SER A 144 -39.33 27.48 -2.70
C SER A 144 -38.92 28.57 -1.71
N LEU A 145 -37.62 28.72 -1.53
CA LEU A 145 -37.07 29.94 -0.97
C LEU A 145 -36.99 30.92 -2.15
N PHE A 146 -38.02 31.75 -2.29
CA PHE A 146 -38.30 32.68 -3.41
C PHE A 146 -39.07 32.10 -4.60
#